data_AF-D5B9L2-F1
#
_entry.id   AF-D5B9L2-F1
#
_cell.length_a   1.000
_cell.length_b   1.000
_cell.length_c   1.000
_cell.angle_alpha   90.00
_cell.angle_beta   90.00
_cell.angle_gamma   90.00
#
_symmetry.space_group_name_H-M   'P 1'
#
loop_
_entity.id
_entity.type
_entity.pdbx_description
1 polymer ?
#
loop_
_entity_poly.entity_id
_entity_poly.type
_entity_poly.pdbx_seq_one_letter_code
_entity_poly.pdbx_strand_id
1 'polypeptide(L)'
;MEPFRPYLIGITILVLAFAWYQKLKPKTQEEIDCACDEDEKPSFFKSKAFLGIVTIFSVLMLAFPYYSEIFYPDNKKDIVVVSQSDIQTIKFDVEGMTCAGCEESVKHAVNQLDGILDVIPSYENKNTEVKFDNTKTSKEDIEKAINSTGYKVVHK
;
A
#
# COMPACT_ATOMS: atom_id res chain seq x y z
N MET A 1 8.29 3.76 -9.39
CA MET A 1 7.38 4.92 -9.19
C MET A 1 7.11 5.21 -7.69
N GLU A 2 7.91 4.66 -6.77
CA GLU A 2 7.73 4.83 -5.32
C GLU A 2 8.30 6.14 -4.73
N PRO A 3 9.38 6.77 -5.25
CA PRO A 3 9.95 7.95 -4.59
C PRO A 3 9.15 9.23 -4.81
N PHE A 4 8.26 9.28 -5.82
CA PHE A 4 7.46 10.48 -6.13
C PHE A 4 6.17 10.59 -5.31
N ARG A 5 5.74 9.51 -4.65
CA ARG A 5 4.52 9.47 -3.84
C ARG A 5 4.47 10.56 -2.74
N PRO A 6 5.53 10.82 -1.94
CA PRO A 6 5.51 11.90 -0.95
C PRO A 6 5.45 13.30 -1.58
N TYR A 7 6.07 13.51 -2.74
CA TYR A 7 6.04 14.80 -3.43
C TYR A 7 4.64 15.14 -3.96
N LEU A 8 3.92 14.15 -4.50
CA LEU A 8 2.55 14.34 -4.96
C LEU A 8 1.61 14.69 -3.80
N ILE A 9 1.80 14.06 -2.64
CA ILE A 9 1.05 14.38 -1.41
C ILE A 9 1.37 15.81 -0.94
N GLY A 10 2.63 16.24 -1.02
CA GLY A 10 3.03 17.60 -0.70
C GLY A 10 2.38 18.65 -1.61
N ILE A 11 2.37 18.40 -2.92
CA ILE A 11 1.74 19.29 -3.91
C ILE A 11 0.22 19.39 -3.67
N THR A 12 -0.46 18.29 -3.37
CA THR A 12 -1.91 18.33 -3.10
C THR A 12 -2.23 19.10 -1.83
N ILE A 13 -1.46 18.92 -0.75
CA ILE A 13 -1.61 19.72 0.48
C ILE A 13 -1.40 21.21 0.19
N LEU A 14 -0.38 21.55 -0.60
CA LEU A 14 -0.07 22.95 -0.96
C LEU A 14 -1.22 23.56 -1.77
N VAL A 15 -1.73 22.85 -2.78
CA VAL A 15 -2.87 23.31 -3.60
C VAL A 15 -4.13 23.47 -2.75
N LEU A 16 -4.43 22.52 -1.86
CA LEU A 16 -5.58 22.60 -0.96
C LEU A 16 -5.45 23.73 0.06
N ALA A 17 -4.26 23.93 0.62
CA ALA A 17 -3.96 25.04 1.52
C ALA A 17 -4.06 26.39 0.80
N PHE A 18 -3.58 26.47 -0.44
CA PHE A 18 -3.69 27.66 -1.27
C PHE A 18 -5.15 27.96 -1.65
N ALA A 19 -5.94 26.94 -1.99
CA ALA A 19 -7.37 27.08 -2.24
C ALA A 19 -8.13 27.52 -0.98
N TRP A 20 -7.80 26.96 0.19
CA TRP A 20 -8.35 27.41 1.47
C TRP A 20 -7.92 28.82 1.81
N TYR A 21 -6.68 29.21 1.53
CA TYR A 21 -6.18 30.57 1.71
C TYR A 21 -6.90 31.57 0.80
N GLN A 22 -7.12 31.22 -0.46
CA GLN A 22 -7.92 32.02 -1.37
C GLN A 22 -9.38 32.14 -0.91
N LYS A 23 -9.93 31.09 -0.29
CA LYS A 23 -11.31 31.09 0.22
C LYS A 23 -11.48 31.76 1.60
N LEU A 24 -10.43 31.77 2.42
CA LEU A 24 -10.36 32.47 3.72
C LEU A 24 -10.02 33.96 3.58
N LYS A 25 -9.53 34.40 2.41
CA LYS A 25 -9.36 35.82 2.13
C LYS A 25 -10.76 36.46 2.19
N PRO A 26 -11.04 37.35 3.16
CA PRO A 26 -12.37 37.92 3.30
C PRO A 26 -12.69 38.72 2.04
N LYS A 27 -13.88 38.49 1.46
CA LYS A 27 -14.44 39.41 0.48
C LYS A 27 -14.52 40.80 1.13
N THR A 28 -14.03 41.81 0.44
CA THR A 28 -14.14 43.21 0.84
C THR A 28 -15.62 43.60 0.91
N GLN A 29 -15.96 44.45 1.90
CA GLN A 29 -17.33 44.89 2.22
C GLN A 29 -18.13 45.37 0.99
N GLU A 30 -17.45 45.89 -0.05
CA GLU A 30 -18.07 46.34 -1.30
C GLU A 30 -18.73 45.23 -2.14
N GLU A 31 -18.33 43.96 -2.01
CA GLU A 31 -19.01 42.82 -2.69
C GLU A 31 -20.19 42.26 -1.88
N ILE A 32 -20.32 42.62 -0.60
CA ILE A 32 -21.34 42.06 0.32
C ILE A 32 -22.64 42.88 0.24
N ASP A 33 -22.55 44.21 0.05
CA ASP A 33 -23.74 45.07 -0.03
C ASP A 33 -24.48 45.02 -1.37
N CYS A 34 -23.88 44.46 -2.43
CA CYS A 34 -24.52 44.38 -3.76
C CYS A 34 -25.16 43.01 -4.07
N ALA A 35 -25.19 42.07 -3.13
CA ALA A 35 -25.75 40.73 -3.33
C ALA A 35 -27.09 40.50 -2.59
N CYS A 36 -27.90 41.56 -2.46
CA CYS A 36 -29.24 41.48 -1.87
C CYS A 36 -30.35 41.04 -2.85
N ASP A 37 -30.05 40.68 -4.10
CA ASP A 37 -31.03 40.09 -5.01
C ASP A 37 -30.50 38.80 -5.64
N GLU A 38 -30.83 37.68 -4.99
CA GLU A 38 -31.46 36.47 -5.56
C GLU A 38 -31.14 35.25 -4.68
N ASP A 39 -32.16 34.77 -3.98
CA ASP A 39 -32.17 33.58 -3.13
C ASP A 39 -31.92 32.29 -3.93
N GLU A 40 -30.66 31.87 -4.07
CA GLU A 40 -30.36 30.46 -4.30
C GLU A 40 -29.97 29.77 -2.98
N LYS A 41 -30.89 28.94 -2.45
CA LYS A 41 -30.69 28.10 -1.24
C LYS A 41 -29.26 27.55 -1.21
N PRO A 42 -28.47 27.79 -0.15
CA PRO A 42 -27.08 27.36 -0.14
C PRO A 42 -27.04 25.83 -0.19
N SER A 43 -26.53 25.31 -1.31
CA SER A 43 -26.30 23.88 -1.55
C SER A 43 -25.60 23.25 -0.34
N PHE A 44 -25.99 22.01 0.00
CA PHE A 44 -25.46 21.23 1.12
C PHE A 44 -23.91 21.20 1.17
N PHE A 45 -23.26 21.28 0.01
CA PHE A 45 -21.82 21.36 -0.20
C PHE A 45 -21.15 22.67 0.26
N LYS A 46 -21.93 23.74 0.48
CA LYS A 46 -21.46 25.01 1.07
C LYS A 46 -21.64 25.04 2.59
N SER A 47 -22.20 23.98 3.19
CA SER A 47 -22.43 23.92 4.63
C SER A 47 -21.17 23.58 5.43
N LYS A 48 -21.07 24.12 6.65
CA LYS A 48 -19.98 23.81 7.59
C LYS A 48 -19.95 22.33 7.99
N ALA A 49 -21.09 21.64 7.91
CA ALA A 49 -21.19 20.21 8.19
C ALA A 49 -20.49 19.36 7.12
N PHE A 50 -20.62 19.75 5.83
CA PHE A 50 -19.91 19.07 4.75
C PHE A 50 -18.39 19.20 4.90
N LEU A 51 -17.91 20.39 5.27
CA LEU A 51 -16.49 20.62 5.55
C LEU A 51 -15.96 19.74 6.69
N GLY A 52 -16.74 19.57 7.77
CA GLY A 52 -16.38 18.70 8.90
C GLY A 52 -16.33 17.20 8.52
N ILE A 53 -17.27 16.75 7.69
CA ILE A 53 -17.30 15.36 7.23
C ILE A 53 -16.08 15.08 6.32
N VAL A 54 -15.77 16.01 5.42
CA VAL A 54 -14.64 15.87 4.50
C VAL A 54 -13.30 15.87 5.26
N THR A 55 -13.13 16.69 6.30
CA THR A 55 -11.92 16.67 7.12
C THR A 55 -11.77 15.38 7.93
N ILE A 56 -12.85 14.89 8.54
CA ILE A 56 -12.81 13.61 9.26
C ILE A 56 -12.45 12.46 8.30
N PHE A 57 -13.10 12.41 7.14
CA PHE A 57 -12.85 11.36 6.14
C PHE A 57 -11.42 11.40 5.61
N SER A 58 -10.88 12.58 5.33
CA SER A 58 -9.50 12.72 4.85
C SER A 58 -8.45 12.37 5.91
N VAL A 59 -8.68 12.71 7.18
CA VAL A 59 -7.82 12.26 8.30
C VAL A 59 -7.85 10.74 8.43
N LEU A 60 -9.04 10.12 8.34
CA LEU A 60 -9.20 8.67 8.38
C LEU A 60 -8.47 7.96 7.24
N MET A 61 -8.57 8.50 6.03
CA MET A 61 -7.93 7.95 4.84
C MET A 61 -6.39 8.09 4.87
N LEU A 62 -5.86 9.16 5.48
CA LEU A 62 -4.42 9.32 5.70
C LEU A 62 -3.89 8.42 6.82
N ALA A 63 -4.71 8.13 7.82
CA ALA A 63 -4.37 7.18 8.87
C ALA A 63 -4.44 5.72 8.40
N PHE A 64 -5.15 5.41 7.31
CA PHE A 64 -5.29 4.06 6.77
C PHE A 64 -3.95 3.32 6.50
N PRO A 65 -2.94 3.91 5.81
CA PRO A 65 -1.63 3.27 5.65
C PRO A 65 -0.87 3.09 6.97
N TYR A 66 -1.18 3.88 8.01
CA TYR A 66 -0.64 3.67 9.36
C TYR A 66 -1.40 2.54 10.09
N TYR A 67 -2.69 2.37 9.78
CA TYR A 67 -3.53 1.31 10.33
C TYR A 67 -3.25 -0.06 9.69
N SER A 68 -2.73 -0.10 8.45
CA SER A 68 -2.32 -1.36 7.82
C SER A 68 -1.21 -2.07 8.59
N GLU A 69 -0.35 -1.34 9.31
CA GLU A 69 0.65 -1.95 10.19
C GLU A 69 0.01 -2.68 11.39
N ILE A 70 -1.17 -2.26 11.84
CA ILE A 70 -1.92 -2.93 12.93
C ILE A 70 -2.64 -4.19 12.43
N PHE A 71 -3.03 -4.23 11.15
CA PHE A 71 -3.81 -5.32 10.56
C PHE A 71 -2.96 -6.35 9.82
N TYR A 72 -1.69 -6.05 9.54
CA TYR A 72 -0.73 -6.98 8.93
C TYR A 72 0.31 -7.39 9.99
N PRO A 73 -0.04 -8.30 10.91
CA PRO A 73 0.96 -8.83 11.84
C PRO A 73 2.00 -9.59 11.01
N ASP A 74 3.28 -9.18 11.14
CA ASP A 74 4.40 -9.98 10.67
C ASP A 74 4.33 -11.32 11.41
N ASN A 75 3.88 -12.36 10.69
CA ASN A 75 3.83 -13.73 11.19
C ASN A 75 5.26 -14.26 11.27
N LYS A 76 6.00 -13.81 12.27
CA LYS A 76 7.29 -14.39 12.65
C LYS A 76 6.98 -15.76 13.25
N LYS A 77 6.98 -16.79 12.39
CA LYS A 77 6.69 -18.17 12.79
C LYS A 77 7.65 -18.59 13.89
N ASP A 78 7.12 -18.83 15.08
CA ASP A 78 7.86 -19.37 16.22
C ASP A 78 8.50 -20.70 15.85
N ILE A 79 9.76 -20.84 16.22
CA ILE A 79 10.67 -21.91 15.82
C ILE A 79 10.23 -23.21 16.52
N VAL A 80 9.33 -23.96 15.88
CA VAL A 80 9.18 -25.39 16.16
C VAL A 80 10.47 -26.06 15.72
N VAL A 81 11.03 -26.91 16.58
CA VAL A 81 12.29 -27.66 16.42
C VAL A 81 12.39 -28.29 15.02
N VAL A 82 12.98 -27.57 14.07
CA VAL A 82 13.45 -28.11 12.79
C VAL A 82 14.96 -28.31 12.96
N SER A 83 15.43 -29.54 12.74
CA SER A 83 16.86 -29.83 12.68
C SER A 83 17.47 -28.95 11.58
N GLN A 84 18.48 -28.17 11.92
CA GLN A 84 19.10 -27.17 11.03
C GLN A 84 19.62 -27.76 9.70
N SER A 85 19.73 -29.09 9.62
CA SER A 85 20.07 -29.89 8.44
C SER A 85 19.04 -29.87 7.31
N ASP A 86 17.77 -29.62 7.61
CA ASP A 86 16.67 -29.80 6.64
C ASP A 86 16.14 -28.48 6.07
N ILE A 87 16.67 -27.36 6.56
CA ILE A 87 16.32 -26.02 6.10
C ILE A 87 17.16 -25.68 4.87
N GLN A 88 16.50 -25.30 3.78
CA GLN A 88 17.15 -24.83 2.57
C GLN A 88 16.75 -23.39 2.27
N THR A 89 17.71 -22.62 1.75
CA THR A 89 17.47 -21.29 1.20
C THR A 89 17.74 -21.35 -0.30
N ILE A 90 16.74 -20.98 -1.09
CA ILE A 90 16.82 -21.01 -2.54
C ILE A 90 16.37 -19.66 -3.10
N LYS A 91 17.12 -19.20 -4.09
CA LYS A 91 16.77 -18.03 -4.87
C LYS A 91 16.08 -18.46 -6.16
N PHE A 92 14.92 -17.88 -6.42
CA PHE A 92 14.14 -18.05 -7.64
C PHE A 92 14.22 -16.75 -8.43
N ASP A 93 14.63 -16.80 -9.69
CA ASP A 93 14.53 -15.65 -10.58
C ASP A 93 13.10 -15.59 -11.11
N VAL A 94 12.41 -14.46 -10.89
CA VAL A 94 10.98 -14.31 -11.17
C VAL A 94 10.78 -13.11 -12.10
N GLU A 95 10.25 -13.38 -13.30
CA GLU A 95 9.93 -12.37 -14.29
C GLU A 95 8.48 -11.87 -14.15
N GLY A 96 8.29 -10.59 -14.45
CA GLY A 96 6.99 -9.92 -14.46
C GLY A 96 6.68 -9.08 -13.21
N MET A 97 7.48 -9.18 -12.14
CA MET A 97 7.38 -8.26 -11.00
C MET A 97 7.87 -6.86 -11.41
N THR A 98 7.01 -5.84 -11.24
CA THR A 98 7.30 -4.45 -11.68
C THR A 98 7.08 -3.40 -10.59
N CYS A 99 6.68 -3.80 -9.38
CA CYS A 99 6.25 -2.90 -8.32
C CYS A 99 6.33 -3.57 -6.93
N ALA A 100 6.39 -2.78 -5.83
CA ALA A 100 6.34 -3.32 -4.47
C ALA A 100 5.07 -4.15 -4.18
N GLY A 101 3.91 -3.77 -4.75
CA GLY A 101 2.69 -4.57 -4.60
C GLY A 101 2.75 -5.93 -5.33
N CYS A 102 3.55 -6.00 -6.40
CA CYS A 102 3.71 -7.18 -7.24
C CYS A 102 4.54 -8.24 -6.50
N GLU A 103 5.62 -7.82 -5.83
CA GLU A 103 6.43 -8.70 -4.99
C GLU A 103 5.71 -9.16 -3.71
N GLU A 104 4.88 -8.30 -3.09
CA GLU A 104 4.09 -8.69 -1.92
C GLU A 104 3.06 -9.78 -2.27
N SER A 105 2.49 -9.73 -3.48
CA SER A 105 1.58 -10.76 -3.98
C SER A 105 2.27 -12.14 -4.09
N VAL A 106 3.52 -12.16 -4.56
CA VAL A 106 4.35 -13.38 -4.62
C VAL A 106 4.67 -13.87 -3.21
N LYS A 107 5.12 -12.99 -2.32
CA LYS A 107 5.41 -13.32 -0.92
C LYS A 107 4.21 -13.94 -0.22
N HIS A 108 3.02 -13.37 -0.39
CA HIS A 108 1.79 -13.89 0.20
C HIS A 108 1.43 -15.28 -0.36
N ALA A 109 1.58 -15.52 -1.66
CA ALA A 109 1.32 -16.83 -2.25
C ALA A 109 2.28 -17.91 -1.76
N VAL A 110 3.58 -17.60 -1.67
CA VAL A 110 4.58 -18.54 -1.17
C VAL A 110 4.37 -18.79 0.33
N ASN A 111 4.11 -17.77 1.14
CA ASN A 111 3.91 -17.93 2.59
C ASN A 111 2.73 -18.82 3.00
N GLN A 112 1.77 -19.05 2.10
CA GLN A 112 0.67 -20.00 2.30
C GLN A 112 1.12 -21.47 2.23
N LEU A 113 2.30 -21.75 1.69
CA LEU A 113 2.84 -23.11 1.68
C LEU A 113 3.33 -23.52 3.08
N ASP A 114 3.12 -24.79 3.40
CA ASP A 114 3.59 -25.38 4.64
C ASP A 114 5.12 -25.51 4.64
N GLY A 115 5.75 -25.20 5.78
CA GLY A 115 7.20 -25.29 5.93
C GLY A 115 7.99 -24.09 5.41
N ILE A 116 7.33 -23.03 4.91
CA ILE A 116 8.00 -21.76 4.63
C ILE A 116 8.36 -21.05 5.92
N LEU A 117 9.64 -20.68 6.06
CA LEU A 117 10.19 -19.99 7.21
C LEU A 117 10.36 -18.50 6.95
N ASP A 118 10.83 -18.13 5.76
CA ASP A 118 11.05 -16.74 5.37
C ASP A 118 10.96 -16.57 3.84
N VAL A 119 10.49 -15.41 3.40
CA VAL A 119 10.35 -15.07 1.97
C VAL A 119 10.71 -13.60 1.77
N ILE A 120 11.78 -13.37 1.00
CA ILE A 120 12.30 -12.05 0.68
C ILE A 120 12.21 -11.88 -0.84
N PRO A 121 11.12 -11.30 -1.36
CA PRO A 121 11.02 -10.98 -2.77
C PRO A 121 11.72 -9.65 -3.08
N SER A 122 12.13 -9.47 -4.33
CA SER A 122 12.71 -8.22 -4.82
C SER A 122 12.34 -7.99 -6.29
N TYR A 123 11.43 -7.04 -6.53
CA TYR A 123 11.07 -6.64 -7.90
C TYR A 123 12.23 -5.91 -8.60
N GLU A 124 13.07 -5.20 -7.85
CA GLU A 124 14.27 -4.53 -8.38
C GLU A 124 15.29 -5.53 -8.92
N ASN A 125 15.55 -6.59 -8.16
CA ASN A 125 16.50 -7.63 -8.53
C ASN A 125 15.87 -8.79 -9.31
N LYS A 126 14.56 -8.73 -9.60
CA LYS A 126 13.77 -9.73 -10.33
C LYS A 126 13.91 -11.14 -9.76
N ASN A 127 13.94 -11.26 -8.43
CA ASN A 127 14.11 -12.55 -7.77
C ASN A 127 13.34 -12.63 -6.47
N THR A 128 13.25 -13.84 -5.92
CA THR A 128 12.64 -14.12 -4.63
C THR A 128 13.47 -15.17 -3.92
N GLU A 129 13.99 -14.81 -2.75
CA GLU A 129 14.70 -15.72 -1.86
C GLU A 129 13.70 -16.34 -0.89
N VAL A 130 13.69 -17.67 -0.85
CA VAL A 130 12.76 -18.45 -0.03
C VAL A 130 13.56 -19.37 0.86
N LYS A 131 13.32 -19.26 2.17
CA LYS A 131 13.84 -20.16 3.19
C LYS A 131 12.72 -21.10 3.62
N PHE A 132 12.93 -22.40 3.44
CA PHE A 132 11.91 -23.41 3.69
C PHE A 132 12.49 -24.71 4.25
N ASP A 133 11.61 -25.49 4.87
CA ASP A 133 11.87 -26.85 5.34
C ASP A 133 11.64 -27.84 4.19
N ASN A 134 12.72 -28.48 3.72
CA ASN A 134 12.69 -29.41 2.58
C ASN A 134 11.95 -30.73 2.90
N THR A 135 11.56 -30.98 4.15
CA THR A 135 10.71 -32.12 4.52
C THR A 135 9.22 -31.85 4.31
N LYS A 136 8.82 -30.58 4.22
CA LYS A 136 7.41 -30.15 4.14
C LYS A 136 7.03 -29.55 2.80
N THR A 137 7.98 -28.87 2.14
CA THR A 137 7.77 -28.22 0.85
C THR A 137 8.95 -28.50 -0.06
N SER A 138 8.69 -28.62 -1.36
CA SER A 138 9.71 -28.78 -2.39
C SER A 138 9.91 -27.50 -3.20
N LYS A 139 11.05 -27.42 -3.88
CA LYS A 139 11.38 -26.33 -4.82
C LYS A 139 10.31 -26.18 -5.92
N GLU A 140 9.75 -27.29 -6.38
CA GLU A 140 8.73 -27.37 -7.43
C GLU A 140 7.38 -26.82 -6.95
N ASP A 141 7.03 -27.04 -5.68
CA ASP A 141 5.79 -26.52 -5.11
C ASP A 141 5.86 -25.00 -4.92
N ILE A 142 7.02 -24.49 -4.51
CA ILE A 142 7.28 -23.05 -4.46
C ILE A 142 7.17 -22.43 -5.86
N GLU A 143 7.79 -23.05 -6.87
CA GLU A 143 7.69 -22.59 -8.25
C GLU A 143 6.24 -22.59 -8.77
N LYS A 144 5.45 -23.62 -8.46
CA LYS A 144 4.02 -23.67 -8.78
C LYS A 144 3.24 -22.55 -8.09
N ALA A 145 3.51 -22.29 -6.81
CA ALA A 145 2.86 -21.21 -6.08
C ALA A 145 3.18 -19.84 -6.70
N ILE A 146 4.44 -19.58 -7.06
CA ILE A 146 4.83 -18.37 -7.79
C ILE A 146 4.09 -18.32 -9.13
N ASN A 147 4.10 -19.39 -9.92
CA ASN A 147 3.44 -19.43 -11.22
C ASN A 147 1.91 -19.21 -11.13
N SER A 148 1.28 -19.62 -10.04
CA SER A 148 -0.16 -19.41 -9.80
C SER A 148 -0.56 -17.93 -9.65
N THR A 149 0.40 -17.07 -9.28
CA THR A 149 0.16 -15.63 -9.16
C THR A 149 0.20 -14.89 -10.51
N GLY A 150 0.52 -15.61 -11.60
CA GLY A 150 0.63 -15.05 -12.95
C GLY A 150 2.03 -14.58 -13.34
N TYR A 151 3.01 -14.66 -12.42
CA TYR A 151 4.43 -14.45 -12.73
C TYR A 151 5.10 -15.76 -13.16
N LYS A 152 6.33 -15.68 -13.68
CA LYS A 152 7.07 -16.87 -14.14
C LYS A 152 8.43 -16.98 -13.49
N VAL A 153 8.72 -18.15 -12.96
CA VAL A 153 10.08 -18.52 -12.55
C VAL A 153 10.91 -18.84 -13.80
N VAL A 154 12.11 -18.27 -13.90
CA VAL A 154 13.08 -18.56 -14.95
C VAL A 154 14.29 -19.29 -14.36
N HIS A 155 14.76 -20.31 -15.05
CA HIS A 155 15.95 -21.08 -14.69
C HIS A 155 17.12 -20.58 -15.54
N LYS A 156 18.11 -19.93 -14.91
CA LYS A 156 19.27 -19.37 -15.59
C LYS A 156 20.55 -20.15 -15.28
#